data_AF-D5XAS7-F1
#
_entry.id   AF-D5XAS7-F1
#
_cell.length_a   1.000
_cell.length_b   1.000
_cell.length_c   1.000
_cell.angle_alpha   90.00
_cell.angle_beta   90.00
_cell.angle_gamma   90.00
#
_symmetry.space_group_name_H-M   'P 1'
#
loop_
_entity.id
_entity.type
_entity.pdbx_description
1 polymer ?
#
loop_
_entity_poly.entity_id
_entity_poly.type
_entity_poly.pdbx_seq_one_letter_code
_entity_poly.pdbx_strand_id
1 'polypeptide(L)'
;MHNIFLYIIQGEPYNYATVIYLPGHRTLIGRSWNGHQPDISFNSLLISRKHAEIVLEKDRCYIKDLASKHGTHVNGRDIGQNQACPLSHGDKIDLARGEVKFIFNNLLEADAGETVELGEALLRQRHSGSGTDSLCIVPERREVFVNGQPVNLSGKDLDLLLLLYDNRGKAVNYDEIKRKIWPERQIDITNTPDVGNDEITALVYRLRKRLGNSGQYIVSIPRYGYMLESK
;
A
#
# COMPACT_ATOMS: atom_id res chain seq x y z
N MET A 1 4.38 -8.10 11.33
CA MET A 1 4.98 -8.32 10.00
C MET A 1 4.45 -7.31 8.97
N HIS A 2 4.31 -6.03 9.33
CA HIS A 2 3.69 -5.02 8.44
C HIS A 2 4.70 -4.09 7.77
N ASN A 3 5.98 -4.42 7.88
CA ASN A 3 7.07 -3.61 7.36
C ASN A 3 7.57 -4.16 6.01
N ILE A 4 7.04 -5.29 5.56
CA ILE A 4 7.48 -5.96 4.33
C ILE A 4 6.30 -6.13 3.39
N PHE A 5 6.46 -5.61 2.17
CA PHE A 5 5.44 -5.66 1.14
C PHE A 5 6.04 -5.79 -0.26
N LEU A 6 5.22 -6.25 -1.19
CA LEU A 6 5.50 -6.29 -2.61
C LEU A 6 4.73 -5.17 -3.30
N TYR A 7 5.42 -4.36 -4.08
CA TYR A 7 4.83 -3.36 -4.96
C TYR A 7 4.73 -3.95 -6.38
N ILE A 8 3.50 -4.22 -6.83
CA ILE A 8 3.23 -4.87 -8.11
C ILE A 8 3.45 -3.89 -9.25
N ILE A 9 4.35 -4.27 -10.16
CA ILE A 9 4.58 -3.60 -11.45
C ILE A 9 3.76 -4.26 -12.54
N GLN A 10 3.56 -5.58 -12.48
CA GLN A 10 2.82 -6.32 -13.49
C GLN A 10 2.34 -7.67 -12.93
N GLY A 11 1.13 -8.10 -13.31
CA GLY A 11 0.66 -9.46 -13.05
C GLY A 11 -0.81 -9.55 -12.62
N GLU A 12 -1.65 -10.10 -13.48
CA GLU A 12 -3.07 -10.35 -13.21
C GLU A 12 -3.26 -11.31 -12.01
N PRO A 13 -4.20 -11.05 -11.08
CA PRO A 13 -5.32 -10.08 -11.16
C PRO A 13 -5.01 -8.68 -10.61
N TYR A 14 -3.75 -8.41 -10.26
CA TYR A 14 -3.40 -7.17 -9.57
C TYR A 14 -3.10 -6.07 -10.58
N ASN A 15 -3.68 -4.89 -10.34
CA ASN A 15 -3.39 -3.70 -11.13
C ASN A 15 -1.95 -3.22 -10.88
N TYR A 16 -1.40 -2.48 -11.84
CA TYR A 16 -0.17 -1.71 -11.64
C TYR A 16 -0.26 -0.88 -10.35
N ALA A 17 0.85 -0.80 -9.61
CA ALA A 17 0.98 -0.12 -8.32
C ALA A 17 0.20 -0.74 -7.16
N THR A 18 -0.29 -1.98 -7.29
CA THR A 18 -0.89 -2.69 -6.15
C THR A 18 0.17 -2.99 -5.10
N VAL A 19 -0.13 -2.75 -3.83
CA VAL A 19 0.73 -3.13 -2.70
C VAL A 19 0.16 -4.36 -2.00
N ILE A 20 0.98 -5.39 -1.83
CA ILE A 20 0.61 -6.63 -1.14
C ILE A 20 1.56 -6.86 0.02
N TYR A 21 1.03 -6.92 1.23
CA TYR A 21 1.81 -7.17 2.43
C TYR A 21 2.01 -8.67 2.62
N LEU A 22 3.20 -9.06 3.10
CA LEU A 22 3.46 -10.47 3.37
C LEU A 22 2.61 -10.91 4.58
N PRO A 23 1.70 -11.89 4.42
CA PRO A 23 0.76 -12.27 5.49
C PRO A 23 1.42 -13.01 6.65
N GLY A 24 2.66 -13.47 6.50
CA GLY A 24 3.37 -14.23 7.53
C GLY A 24 4.85 -14.45 7.23
N HIS A 25 5.49 -15.28 8.06
CA HIS A 25 6.91 -15.65 7.94
C HIS A 25 7.22 -16.44 6.67
N ARG A 26 6.21 -17.08 6.09
CA ARG A 26 6.27 -17.75 4.80
C ARG A 26 5.11 -17.26 3.96
N THR A 27 5.41 -16.86 2.74
CA THR A 27 4.42 -16.40 1.77
C THR A 27 4.61 -17.17 0.49
N LEU A 28 3.65 -18.04 0.17
CA LEU A 28 3.62 -18.79 -1.07
C LEU A 28 3.08 -17.91 -2.20
N ILE A 29 3.85 -17.84 -3.28
CA ILE A 29 3.50 -17.13 -4.50
C ILE A 29 3.27 -18.15 -5.61
N GLY A 30 2.16 -18.01 -6.33
CA GLY A 30 1.88 -18.92 -7.44
C GLY A 30 0.57 -18.65 -8.15
N ARG A 31 0.02 -19.70 -8.76
CA ARG A 31 -1.27 -19.68 -9.46
C ARG A 31 -2.30 -20.54 -8.76
N SER A 32 -3.53 -20.05 -8.60
CA SER A 32 -4.66 -20.82 -8.06
C SER A 32 -4.89 -22.17 -8.78
N TRP A 33 -5.27 -23.22 -8.03
CA TRP A 33 -5.60 -24.54 -8.58
C TRP A 33 -6.61 -25.29 -7.70
N ASN A 34 -7.56 -26.02 -8.30
CA ASN A 34 -8.44 -26.99 -7.61
C ASN A 34 -8.95 -26.49 -6.23
N GLY A 35 -9.49 -25.28 -6.16
CA GLY A 35 -9.99 -24.68 -4.90
C GLY A 35 -8.93 -24.23 -3.89
N HIS A 36 -7.66 -24.42 -4.18
CA HIS A 36 -6.52 -23.95 -3.39
C HIS A 36 -5.96 -22.65 -3.99
N GLN A 37 -5.61 -21.72 -3.12
CA GLN A 37 -4.97 -20.46 -3.49
C GLN A 37 -3.65 -20.30 -2.73
N PRO A 38 -2.56 -19.92 -3.42
CA PRO A 38 -1.38 -19.35 -2.76
C PRO A 38 -1.74 -18.10 -1.94
N ASP A 39 -0.83 -17.71 -1.04
CA ASP A 39 -0.96 -16.47 -0.27
C ASP A 39 -1.00 -15.23 -1.18
N ILE A 40 -0.21 -15.25 -2.25
CA ILE A 40 -0.26 -14.28 -3.35
C ILE A 40 -0.49 -15.05 -4.64
N SER A 41 -1.68 -14.87 -5.23
CA SER A 41 -2.14 -15.66 -6.36
C SER A 41 -2.24 -14.84 -7.64
N PHE A 42 -1.66 -15.38 -8.71
CA PHE A 42 -1.72 -14.84 -10.06
C PHE A 42 -2.55 -15.74 -10.98
N ASN A 43 -3.16 -15.15 -12.01
CA ASN A 43 -4.03 -15.87 -12.94
C ASN A 43 -3.28 -16.52 -14.12
N SER A 44 -2.09 -16.02 -14.45
CA SER A 44 -1.36 -16.44 -15.65
C SER A 44 -0.94 -17.91 -15.59
N LEU A 45 -1.23 -18.65 -16.67
CA LEU A 45 -0.86 -20.07 -16.81
C LEU A 45 0.65 -20.31 -16.86
N LEU A 46 1.45 -19.28 -17.14
CA LEU A 46 2.92 -19.34 -17.09
C LEU A 46 3.43 -19.39 -15.64
N ILE A 47 2.61 -18.97 -14.68
CA ILE A 47 2.93 -19.08 -13.26
C ILE A 47 2.59 -20.50 -12.78
N SER A 48 3.55 -21.06 -12.06
CA SER A 48 3.42 -22.40 -11.48
C SER A 48 2.52 -22.33 -10.24
N ARG A 49 1.80 -23.41 -9.93
CA ARG A 49 0.87 -23.44 -8.79
C ARG A 49 1.55 -23.06 -7.46
N LYS A 50 2.74 -23.61 -7.25
CA LYS A 50 3.70 -23.22 -6.22
C LYS A 50 4.94 -22.73 -6.97
N HIS A 51 5.04 -21.43 -7.24
CA HIS A 51 6.10 -20.90 -8.09
C HIS A 51 7.31 -20.48 -7.28
N ALA A 52 7.09 -19.66 -6.25
CA ALA A 52 8.12 -19.21 -5.35
C ALA A 52 7.58 -19.08 -3.93
N GLU A 53 8.46 -19.02 -2.95
CA GLU A 53 8.12 -18.73 -1.56
C GLU A 53 9.05 -17.62 -1.06
N ILE A 54 8.48 -16.61 -0.41
CA ILE A 54 9.25 -15.64 0.36
C ILE A 54 9.25 -16.08 1.82
N VAL A 55 10.43 -16.15 2.42
CA VAL A 55 10.65 -16.61 3.79
C VAL A 55 11.36 -15.52 4.59
N LEU A 56 10.83 -15.21 5.77
CA LEU A 56 11.42 -14.32 6.77
C LEU A 56 12.01 -15.15 7.90
N GLU A 57 13.34 -15.18 7.98
CA GLU A 57 14.11 -15.89 9.02
C GLU A 57 15.15 -14.95 9.64
N LYS A 58 15.13 -14.82 10.99
CA LYS A 58 16.11 -14.02 11.75
C LYS A 58 16.32 -12.61 11.16
N ASP A 59 15.21 -11.92 10.91
CA ASP A 59 15.14 -10.58 10.31
C ASP A 59 15.71 -10.44 8.90
N ARG A 60 15.94 -11.55 8.20
CA ARG A 60 16.34 -11.56 6.79
C ARG A 60 15.25 -12.19 5.93
N CYS A 61 15.01 -11.58 4.77
CA CYS A 61 14.12 -12.13 3.77
C CYS A 61 14.87 -12.85 2.67
N TYR A 62 14.30 -13.96 2.23
CA TYR A 62 14.78 -14.74 1.10
C TYR A 62 13.61 -15.08 0.20
N ILE A 63 13.85 -15.11 -1.10
CA ILE A 63 12.95 -15.75 -2.06
C ILE A 63 13.55 -17.08 -2.50
N LYS A 64 12.69 -18.09 -2.60
CA LYS A 64 13.05 -19.42 -3.08
C LYS A 64 12.17 -19.79 -4.26
N ASP A 65 12.76 -20.13 -5.39
CA ASP A 65 12.03 -20.75 -6.50
C ASP A 65 11.67 -22.21 -6.14
N LEU A 66 10.39 -22.58 -6.24
CA LEU A 66 9.88 -23.90 -5.84
C LEU A 66 9.86 -24.88 -7.03
N ALA A 67 10.96 -24.95 -7.77
CA ALA A 67 11.09 -25.72 -9.00
C ALA A 67 10.06 -25.30 -10.06
N SER A 68 9.95 -23.99 -10.28
CA SER A 68 9.01 -23.43 -11.24
C SER A 68 9.40 -23.78 -12.68
N LYS A 69 8.41 -23.89 -13.56
CA LYS A 69 8.63 -24.23 -14.98
C LYS A 69 9.36 -23.13 -15.76
N HIS A 70 9.11 -21.87 -15.40
CA HIS A 70 9.56 -20.71 -16.17
C HIS A 70 10.57 -19.82 -15.43
N GLY A 71 10.96 -20.21 -14.22
CA GLY A 71 12.03 -19.57 -13.44
C GLY A 71 11.58 -18.31 -12.70
N THR A 72 12.37 -17.97 -11.69
CA THR A 72 12.28 -16.75 -10.87
C THR A 72 13.58 -15.97 -11.02
N HIS A 73 13.50 -14.66 -11.21
CA HIS A 73 14.67 -13.80 -11.35
C HIS A 73 14.62 -12.68 -10.31
N VAL A 74 15.78 -12.32 -9.76
CA VAL A 74 15.96 -11.17 -8.87
C VAL A 74 16.99 -10.24 -9.52
N ASN A 75 16.60 -8.98 -9.72
CA ASN A 75 17.40 -7.95 -10.41
C ASN A 75 17.95 -8.44 -11.77
N GLY A 76 17.11 -9.18 -12.52
CA GLY A 76 17.45 -9.73 -13.83
C GLY A 76 18.34 -10.99 -13.81
N ARG A 77 18.76 -11.48 -12.64
CA ARG A 77 19.53 -12.72 -12.49
C ARG A 77 18.61 -13.88 -12.11
N ASP A 78 18.69 -14.99 -12.82
CA ASP A 78 18.00 -16.23 -12.45
C ASP A 78 18.57 -16.75 -11.12
N ILE A 79 17.68 -17.02 -10.15
CA ILE A 79 18.09 -17.49 -8.82
C ILE A 79 18.26 -19.01 -8.76
N GLY A 80 17.82 -19.74 -9.79
CA GLY A 80 17.87 -21.20 -9.84
C GLY A 80 16.81 -21.89 -8.99
N GLN A 81 16.41 -23.09 -9.42
CA GLN A 81 15.37 -23.88 -8.74
C GLN A 81 15.83 -24.34 -7.34
N ASN A 82 14.94 -24.23 -6.35
CA ASN A 82 15.12 -24.63 -4.96
C ASN A 82 16.26 -23.92 -4.21
N GLN A 83 16.82 -22.86 -4.76
CA GLN A 83 17.83 -22.03 -4.10
C GLN A 83 17.17 -20.84 -3.41
N ALA A 84 17.62 -20.53 -2.20
CA ALA A 84 17.21 -19.33 -1.48
C ALA A 84 18.11 -18.17 -1.91
N CYS A 85 17.52 -17.11 -2.43
CA CYS A 85 18.19 -15.86 -2.77
C CYS A 85 17.80 -14.80 -1.74
N PRO A 86 18.76 -14.13 -1.06
CA PRO A 86 18.44 -13.05 -0.13
C PRO A 86 17.80 -11.87 -0.88
N LEU A 87 16.82 -11.23 -0.24
CA LEU A 87 16.14 -10.05 -0.73
C LEU A 87 16.49 -8.85 0.13
N SER A 88 16.76 -7.72 -0.51
CA SER A 88 16.96 -6.41 0.11
C SER A 88 15.90 -5.41 -0.35
N HIS A 89 15.63 -4.38 0.45
CA HIS A 89 14.73 -3.30 0.07
C HIS A 89 15.04 -2.75 -1.34
N GLY A 90 14.03 -2.69 -2.20
CA GLY A 90 14.12 -2.18 -3.57
C GLY A 90 14.41 -3.25 -4.64
N ASP A 91 14.66 -4.51 -4.25
CA ASP A 91 14.94 -5.59 -5.19
C ASP A 91 13.76 -5.86 -6.12
N LYS A 92 14.05 -5.97 -7.42
CA LYS A 92 13.07 -6.30 -8.47
C LYS A 92 12.99 -7.80 -8.64
N ILE A 93 11.79 -8.34 -8.62
CA ILE A 93 11.51 -9.76 -8.76
C ILE A 93 10.64 -9.97 -10.00
N ASP A 94 11.10 -10.85 -10.89
CA ASP A 94 10.40 -11.24 -12.11
C ASP A 94 10.09 -12.74 -12.07
N LEU A 95 8.82 -13.11 -12.23
CA LEU A 95 8.39 -14.50 -12.35
C LEU A 95 8.05 -14.83 -13.80
N ALA A 96 8.33 -16.08 -14.19
CA ALA A 96 8.01 -16.61 -15.51
C ALA A 96 8.45 -15.69 -16.68
N ARG A 97 9.72 -15.25 -16.62
CA ARG A 97 10.34 -14.38 -17.64
C ARG A 97 9.62 -13.05 -17.85
N GLY A 98 9.15 -12.45 -16.75
CA GLY A 98 8.59 -11.09 -16.75
C GLY A 98 7.07 -11.04 -16.96
N GLU A 99 6.39 -12.17 -16.88
CA GLU A 99 4.92 -12.23 -16.86
C GLU A 99 4.36 -11.51 -15.63
N VAL A 100 5.01 -11.70 -14.48
CA VAL A 100 4.71 -11.04 -13.23
C VAL A 100 5.97 -10.33 -12.75
N LYS A 101 5.83 -9.06 -12.33
CA LYS A 101 6.92 -8.21 -11.87
C LYS A 101 6.51 -7.47 -10.61
N PHE A 102 7.38 -7.46 -9.61
CA PHE A 102 7.14 -6.70 -8.39
C PHE A 102 8.45 -6.27 -7.72
N ILE A 103 8.37 -5.25 -6.88
CA ILE A 103 9.49 -4.73 -6.08
C ILE A 103 9.29 -5.17 -4.64
N PHE A 104 10.29 -5.83 -4.06
CA PHE A 104 10.33 -6.16 -2.65
C PHE A 104 10.72 -4.94 -1.83
N ASN A 105 9.95 -4.64 -0.79
CA ASN A 105 10.21 -3.50 0.08
C ASN A 105 10.23 -3.97 1.53
N ASN A 106 11.34 -3.70 2.23
CA ASN A 106 11.45 -3.83 3.68
C ASN A 106 11.66 -2.44 4.30
N LEU A 107 10.66 -1.90 4.99
CA LEU A 107 10.68 -0.58 5.62
C LEU A 107 11.69 -0.50 6.79
N LEU A 108 12.09 -1.64 7.38
CA LEU A 108 13.14 -1.66 8.40
C LEU A 108 14.54 -1.44 7.82
N GLU A 109 14.75 -1.82 6.56
CA GLU A 109 16.00 -1.59 5.84
C GLU A 109 16.04 -0.21 5.18
N ALA A 110 14.88 0.31 4.74
CA ALA A 110 14.78 1.62 4.08
C ALA A 110 15.21 2.79 4.99
N ASP A 111 14.92 2.70 6.29
CA ASP A 111 15.34 3.68 7.32
C ASP A 111 16.76 3.42 7.85
N ALA A 112 17.37 2.26 7.56
CA ALA A 112 18.69 1.89 8.08
C ALA A 112 19.86 2.49 7.28
N GLY A 113 19.57 3.31 6.25
CA GLY A 113 20.57 4.05 5.48
C GLY A 113 21.30 5.14 6.25
N GLU A 114 20.80 5.55 7.43
CA GLU A 114 21.48 6.46 8.36
C GLU A 114 21.53 5.87 9.77
N THR A 115 22.71 5.35 10.14
CA THR A 115 23.18 5.06 11.51
C THR A 115 22.31 4.13 12.37
N VAL A 116 22.75 2.87 12.43
CA VAL A 116 22.13 1.70 13.12
C VAL A 116 21.96 1.85 14.65
N GLU A 117 22.34 2.95 15.29
CA GLU A 117 22.16 3.14 16.75
C GLU A 117 20.83 3.79 17.15
N LEU A 118 20.19 4.60 16.29
CA LEU A 118 18.95 5.31 16.65
C LEU A 118 17.70 4.45 16.46
N GLY A 119 17.73 3.53 15.47
CA GLY A 119 16.63 2.62 15.16
C GLY A 119 16.32 1.64 16.30
N GLU A 120 17.35 1.12 16.98
CA GLU A 120 17.16 0.28 18.16
C GLU A 120 16.56 1.05 19.35
N ALA A 121 16.92 2.32 19.51
CA ALA A 121 16.38 3.17 20.58
C ALA A 121 14.89 3.50 20.36
N LEU A 122 14.46 3.70 19.11
CA LEU A 122 13.05 3.92 18.74
C LEU A 122 12.22 2.64 18.85
N LEU A 123 12.80 1.47 18.55
CA LEU A 123 12.15 0.17 18.75
C LEU A 123 11.94 -0.14 20.25
N ARG A 124 12.86 0.27 21.13
CA ARG A 124 12.69 0.17 22.58
C ARG A 124 11.56 1.09 23.10
N GLN A 125 11.34 2.26 22.49
CA GLN A 125 10.21 3.13 22.84
C GLN A 125 8.86 2.57 22.38
N ARG A 126 8.80 1.76 21.31
CA ARG A 126 7.54 1.13 20.85
C ARG A 126 7.02 0.02 21.77
N HIS A 127 7.81 -0.44 22.74
CA HIS A 127 7.36 -1.36 23.79
C HIS A 127 6.98 -0.66 25.10
N SER A 128 6.63 0.63 25.04
CA SER A 128 6.09 1.36 26.19
C SER A 128 4.95 2.28 25.74
N GLY A 129 3.81 1.71 25.37
CA GLY A 129 2.63 2.51 25.04
C GLY A 129 1.45 1.69 24.57
N SER A 130 0.63 1.25 25.52
CA SER A 130 -0.74 0.80 25.30
C SER A 130 -1.56 1.92 24.63
N GLY A 131 -2.13 1.65 23.45
CA GLY A 131 -3.23 2.39 22.83
C GLY A 131 -2.89 3.74 22.18
N THR A 132 -3.09 3.84 20.87
CA THR A 132 -3.94 4.88 20.25
C THR A 132 -4.00 4.72 18.74
N ASP A 133 -5.15 5.06 18.16
CA ASP A 133 -5.34 5.08 16.71
C ASP A 133 -4.41 6.11 16.05
N SER A 134 -3.35 5.63 15.38
CA SER A 134 -2.33 6.46 14.74
C SER A 134 -2.51 6.46 13.22
N LEU A 135 -3.00 7.56 12.67
CA LEU A 135 -3.04 7.81 11.23
C LEU A 135 -1.70 8.40 10.78
N CYS A 136 -1.04 7.74 9.84
CA CYS A 136 0.17 8.22 9.18
C CYS A 136 -0.12 8.35 7.68
N ILE A 137 0.22 9.49 7.10
CA ILE A 137 0.07 9.78 5.68
C ILE A 137 1.45 10.13 5.16
N VAL A 138 1.85 9.53 4.05
CA VAL A 138 3.11 9.79 3.35
C VAL A 138 2.78 10.38 1.99
N PRO A 139 2.62 11.72 1.89
CA PRO A 139 2.11 12.37 0.68
C PRO A 139 2.96 12.13 -0.55
N GLU A 140 4.29 12.11 -0.42
CA GLU A 140 5.21 11.91 -1.55
C GLU A 140 5.06 10.52 -2.16
N ARG A 141 4.77 9.53 -1.31
CA ARG A 141 4.57 8.12 -1.71
C ARG A 141 3.10 7.79 -1.95
N ARG A 142 2.19 8.73 -1.68
CA ARG A 142 0.73 8.53 -1.80
C ARG A 142 0.25 7.31 -1.01
N GLU A 143 0.86 7.08 0.16
CA GLU A 143 0.59 5.95 1.05
C GLU A 143 -0.07 6.42 2.36
N VAL A 144 -0.97 5.59 2.89
CA VAL A 144 -1.73 5.87 4.11
C VAL A 144 -1.69 4.65 5.01
N PHE A 145 -1.44 4.89 6.29
CA PHE A 145 -1.35 3.86 7.32
C PHE A 145 -2.25 4.21 8.51
N VAL A 146 -3.01 3.24 9.01
CA VAL A 146 -3.78 3.32 10.25
C VAL A 146 -3.25 2.25 11.19
N ASN A 147 -2.77 2.65 12.37
CA ASN A 147 -2.17 1.73 13.35
C ASN A 147 -0.97 0.97 12.77
N GLY A 148 -0.19 1.66 11.94
CA GLY A 148 0.92 1.08 11.17
C GLY A 148 0.48 0.11 10.09
N GLN A 149 -0.83 -0.04 9.83
CA GLN A 149 -1.38 -0.86 8.75
C GLN A 149 -1.67 -0.03 7.51
N PRO A 150 -1.21 -0.45 6.32
CA PRO A 150 -1.63 0.16 5.06
C PRO A 150 -3.15 0.20 4.89
N VAL A 151 -3.64 1.30 4.33
CA VAL A 151 -5.03 1.42 3.90
C VAL A 151 -5.06 1.66 2.40
N ASN A 152 -5.64 0.72 1.66
CA ASN A 152 -5.88 0.89 0.24
C ASN A 152 -7.11 1.81 0.03
N LEU A 153 -6.89 2.95 -0.60
CA LEU A 153 -7.88 3.96 -0.93
C LEU A 153 -8.00 4.09 -2.45
N SER A 154 -9.21 4.34 -2.95
CA SER A 154 -9.36 4.68 -4.37
C SER A 154 -8.69 6.02 -4.68
N GLY A 155 -8.37 6.30 -5.96
CA GLY A 155 -7.70 7.55 -6.35
C GLY A 155 -8.37 8.80 -5.78
N LYS A 156 -9.71 8.90 -5.93
CA LYS A 156 -10.49 10.03 -5.41
C LYS A 156 -10.56 10.07 -3.87
N ASP A 157 -10.63 8.91 -3.20
CA ASP A 157 -10.63 8.86 -1.72
C ASP A 157 -9.27 9.33 -1.16
N LEU A 158 -8.17 8.92 -1.80
CA LEU A 158 -6.83 9.37 -1.46
C LEU A 158 -6.62 10.85 -1.77
N ASP A 159 -7.07 11.33 -2.92
CA ASP A 159 -6.96 12.74 -3.30
C ASP A 159 -7.71 13.64 -2.31
N LEU A 160 -8.90 13.22 -1.82
CA LEU A 160 -9.59 13.95 -0.76
C LEU A 160 -8.76 13.97 0.52
N LEU A 161 -8.23 12.82 0.94
CA LEU A 161 -7.45 12.75 2.17
C LEU A 161 -6.20 13.63 2.10
N LEU A 162 -5.49 13.63 0.97
CA LEU A 162 -4.31 14.48 0.75
C LEU A 162 -4.70 15.96 0.75
N LEU A 163 -5.80 16.34 0.09
CA LEU A 163 -6.30 17.72 0.13
C LEU A 163 -6.59 18.19 1.56
N LEU A 164 -7.24 17.35 2.36
CA LEU A 164 -7.55 17.67 3.76
C LEU A 164 -6.29 17.68 4.64
N TYR A 165 -5.29 16.83 4.33
CA TYR A 165 -4.02 16.76 5.04
C TYR A 165 -3.13 17.99 4.78
N ASP A 166 -3.04 18.42 3.53
CA ASP A 166 -2.33 19.64 3.14
C ASP A 166 -2.96 20.88 3.80
N ASN A 167 -4.27 20.84 4.03
CA ASN A 167 -5.05 21.85 4.73
C ASN A 167 -5.38 21.50 6.19
N ARG A 168 -4.62 20.61 6.84
CA ARG A 168 -4.93 20.18 8.22
C ARG A 168 -5.09 21.36 9.17
N GLY A 169 -6.11 21.29 10.02
CA GLY A 169 -6.52 22.39 10.91
C GLY A 169 -7.23 23.55 10.21
N LYS A 170 -7.48 23.48 8.90
CA LYS A 170 -8.27 24.45 8.14
C LYS A 170 -9.42 23.75 7.43
N ALA A 171 -10.58 24.40 7.43
CA ALA A 171 -11.73 23.92 6.68
C ALA A 171 -11.49 24.10 5.18
N VAL A 172 -11.74 23.05 4.40
CA VAL A 172 -11.77 23.06 2.94
C VAL A 172 -13.23 23.12 2.50
N ASN A 173 -13.58 24.09 1.66
CA ASN A 173 -14.96 24.28 1.22
C ASN A 173 -15.36 23.29 0.10
N TYR A 174 -16.67 23.12 -0.11
CA TYR A 174 -17.21 22.21 -1.12
C TYR A 174 -16.69 22.50 -2.54
N ASP A 175 -16.60 23.76 -2.96
CA ASP A 175 -16.20 24.09 -4.34
C ASP A 175 -14.72 23.77 -4.60
N GLU A 176 -13.86 23.97 -3.60
CA GLU A 176 -12.46 23.57 -3.64
C GLU A 176 -12.31 22.05 -3.73
N ILE A 177 -13.09 21.31 -2.94
CA ILE A 177 -13.14 19.85 -3.03
C ILE A 177 -13.58 19.41 -4.44
N LYS A 178 -14.64 20.02 -5.00
CA LYS A 178 -15.10 19.69 -6.37
C LYS A 178 -14.01 19.90 -7.40
N ARG A 179 -13.39 21.09 -7.41
CA ARG A 179 -12.31 21.43 -8.35
C ARG A 179 -11.12 20.48 -8.27
N LYS A 180 -10.75 20.06 -7.05
CA LYS A 180 -9.58 19.20 -6.86
C LYS A 180 -9.85 17.73 -7.21
N ILE A 181 -11.03 17.21 -6.86
CA ILE A 181 -11.33 15.78 -6.93
C ILE A 181 -12.00 15.38 -8.26
N TRP A 182 -12.69 16.32 -8.92
CA TRP A 182 -13.33 16.09 -10.22
C TRP A 182 -12.96 17.17 -11.25
N PRO A 183 -11.66 17.43 -11.52
CA PRO A 183 -11.25 18.41 -12.53
C PRO A 183 -11.74 18.05 -13.95
N GLU A 184 -12.09 16.79 -14.20
CA GLU A 184 -12.52 16.27 -15.51
C GLU A 184 -13.99 16.54 -15.86
N ARG A 185 -14.80 17.01 -14.91
CA ARG A 185 -16.25 17.21 -15.11
C ARG A 185 -16.53 18.56 -15.79
N GLN A 186 -17.68 18.66 -16.46
CA GLN A 186 -18.13 19.92 -17.06
C GLN A 186 -18.17 21.03 -16.01
N ILE A 187 -17.67 22.19 -16.39
CA ILE A 187 -17.48 23.34 -15.51
C ILE A 187 -18.64 24.30 -15.72
N ASP A 188 -19.20 24.82 -14.63
CA ASP A 188 -20.25 25.84 -14.66
C ASP A 188 -19.70 27.27 -14.83
N ILE A 189 -20.59 28.26 -14.80
CA ILE A 189 -20.24 29.69 -14.93
C ILE A 189 -19.34 30.18 -13.77
N THR A 190 -19.33 29.47 -12.63
CA THR A 190 -18.52 29.80 -11.45
C THR A 190 -17.14 29.13 -11.45
N ASN A 191 -16.78 28.45 -12.55
CA ASN A 191 -15.58 27.63 -12.65
C ASN A 191 -15.56 26.43 -11.67
N THR A 192 -16.74 25.91 -11.32
CA THR A 192 -16.91 24.76 -10.44
C THR A 192 -17.42 23.55 -11.23
N PRO A 193 -16.83 22.34 -11.05
CA PRO A 193 -17.32 21.15 -11.72
C PRO A 193 -18.76 20.76 -11.31
N ASP A 194 -19.55 20.27 -12.27
CA ASP A 194 -20.92 19.75 -12.06
C ASP A 194 -20.89 18.45 -11.25
N VAL A 195 -20.85 18.62 -9.92
CA VAL A 195 -20.78 17.57 -8.90
C VAL A 195 -21.64 17.98 -7.71
N GLY A 196 -22.52 17.07 -7.29
CA GLY A 196 -23.40 17.26 -6.15
C GLY A 196 -22.68 17.13 -4.80
N ASN A 197 -23.20 17.80 -3.77
CA ASN A 197 -22.63 17.70 -2.40
C ASN A 197 -22.82 16.29 -1.79
N ASP A 198 -23.78 15.52 -2.30
CA ASP A 198 -24.03 14.12 -1.99
C ASP A 198 -22.88 13.21 -2.47
N GLU A 199 -22.27 13.49 -3.62
CA GLU A 199 -21.08 12.76 -4.09
C GLU A 199 -19.89 12.97 -3.15
N ILE A 200 -19.68 14.20 -2.68
CA ILE A 200 -18.66 14.52 -1.66
C ILE A 200 -18.97 13.77 -0.36
N THR A 201 -20.24 13.77 0.05
CA THR A 201 -20.68 13.10 1.28
C THR A 201 -20.45 11.59 1.22
N ALA A 202 -20.74 10.96 0.08
CA ALA A 202 -20.47 9.53 -0.15
C ALA A 202 -18.96 9.23 -0.10
N LEU A 203 -18.14 10.11 -0.68
CA LEU A 203 -16.68 9.99 -0.68
C LEU A 203 -16.12 10.08 0.74
N VAL A 204 -16.54 11.09 1.51
CA VAL A 204 -16.17 11.25 2.94
C VAL A 204 -16.63 10.04 3.76
N TYR A 205 -17.85 9.55 3.54
CA TYR A 205 -18.36 8.37 4.25
C TYR A 205 -17.48 7.14 4.00
N ARG A 206 -17.13 6.85 2.75
CA ARG A 206 -16.23 5.73 2.41
C ARG A 206 -14.84 5.92 2.98
N LEU A 207 -14.30 7.13 2.91
CA LEU A 207 -12.98 7.47 3.46
C LEU A 207 -12.95 7.24 4.97
N ARG A 208 -13.92 7.77 5.73
CA ARG A 208 -14.02 7.53 7.19
C ARG A 208 -14.08 6.04 7.51
N LYS A 209 -14.89 5.28 6.79
CA LYS A 209 -15.01 3.83 6.98
C LYS A 209 -13.69 3.09 6.73
N ARG A 210 -12.93 3.50 5.72
CA ARG A 210 -11.61 2.92 5.39
C ARG A 210 -10.54 3.28 6.43
N LEU A 211 -10.61 4.45 7.03
CA LEU A 211 -9.68 4.90 8.07
C LEU A 211 -9.99 4.35 9.47
N GLY A 212 -11.09 3.61 9.65
CA GLY A 212 -11.52 3.11 10.94
C GLY A 212 -11.72 4.24 11.96
N ASN A 213 -11.22 4.06 13.18
CA ASN A 213 -11.32 5.08 14.24
C ASN A 213 -10.63 6.40 13.85
N SER A 214 -9.59 6.36 13.01
CA SER A 214 -8.94 7.58 12.51
C SER A 214 -9.83 8.40 11.59
N GLY A 215 -10.93 7.83 11.08
CA GLY A 215 -11.94 8.57 10.33
C GLY A 215 -12.60 9.70 11.13
N GLN A 216 -12.56 9.64 12.47
CA GLN A 216 -13.13 10.68 13.33
C GLN A 216 -12.41 12.03 13.20
N TYR A 217 -11.14 12.04 12.78
CA TYR A 217 -10.39 13.27 12.55
C TYR A 217 -10.87 14.03 11.30
N ILE A 218 -11.64 13.40 10.42
CA ILE A 218 -12.32 14.10 9.33
C ILE A 218 -13.59 14.71 9.88
N VAL A 219 -13.58 16.01 10.16
CA VAL A 219 -14.68 16.75 10.78
C VAL A 219 -15.52 17.44 9.69
N SER A 220 -16.84 17.37 9.83
CA SER A 220 -17.76 18.10 8.97
C SER A 220 -17.92 19.54 9.46
N ILE A 221 -17.76 20.51 8.56
CA ILE A 221 -17.98 21.93 8.85
C ILE A 221 -19.32 22.36 8.24
N PRO A 222 -20.36 22.61 9.06
CA PRO A 222 -21.72 22.84 8.58
C PRO A 222 -21.78 23.90 7.48
N ARG A 223 -22.46 23.58 6.38
CA ARG A 223 -22.67 24.47 5.21
C ARG A 223 -21.40 24.99 4.53
N TYR A 224 -20.23 24.47 4.88
CA TYR A 224 -18.95 24.92 4.32
C TYR A 224 -18.18 23.80 3.63
N GLY A 225 -17.94 22.67 4.33
CA GLY A 225 -17.16 21.57 3.80
C GLY A 225 -16.59 20.65 4.88
N TYR A 226 -15.31 20.30 4.78
CA TYR A 226 -14.66 19.32 5.66
C TYR A 226 -13.28 19.78 6.10
N MET A 227 -12.79 19.24 7.22
CA MET A 227 -11.48 19.53 7.77
C MET A 227 -10.84 18.25 8.28
N LEU A 228 -9.51 18.13 8.20
CA LEU A 228 -8.76 17.17 8.99
C LEU A 228 -8.27 17.83 10.28
N GLU A 229 -8.73 17.35 11.42
CA GLU A 229 -8.27 17.77 12.73
C GLU A 229 -6.87 17.21 13.02
N SER A 230 -5.97 18.06 13.53
CA SER A 230 -4.63 17.60 13.95
C SER A 230 -4.70 17.01 15.35
N LYS A 231 -4.00 15.91 15.57
CA LYS A 231 -3.84 15.29 16.89
C LYS A 231 -2.84 16.05 17.74
#